data_AF-A0A3L6G927-F1
#
_entry.id   AF-A0A3L6G927-F1
#
_cell.length_a   1.000
_cell.length_b   1.000
_cell.length_c   1.000
_cell.angle_alpha   90.00
_cell.angle_beta   90.00
_cell.angle_gamma   90.00
#
_symmetry.space_group_name_H-M   'P 1'
#
loop_
_entity.id
_entity.type
_entity.pdbx_description
1 polymer ?
#
loop_
_entity_poly.entity_id
_entity_poly.type
_entity_poly.pdbx_seq_one_letter_code
_entity_poly.pdbx_strand_id
1 'polypeptide(L)'
;MITGPYKLIRRCEVTAILILYGLPRLLTGSILAHEMVHAYLRLTACCQALDILGSTKWRVNRRVHDVVETIWSQGGDIAGLVDEANVARKMREEDGFYYPHNLDFRGRACPMHPHLCHLGSYLCRGVLEYAEGRPLGKYGLCWLKIHLANKYGGGIEKLSHEGKLAFVENQLFDIFDSAANPVDGNCWWTNAEDPFQCLAACMDLSDALRSPSPYHAVSHLPIHQDGSCNGLQHYAALGRDYGLVGS
;
A
#
# COMPACT_ATOMS: atom_id res chain seq x y z
N MET A 1 -55.19 16.58 29.15
CA MET A 1 -54.08 15.73 28.68
C MET A 1 -52.93 15.91 29.66
N ILE A 2 -52.63 14.87 30.46
CA ILE A 2 -51.65 14.94 31.56
C ILE A 2 -50.26 14.65 30.99
N THR A 3 -49.27 15.50 31.30
CA THR A 3 -47.85 15.25 31.02
C THR A 3 -47.16 14.77 32.30
N GLY A 4 -46.43 13.66 32.21
CA GLY A 4 -45.56 13.14 33.26
C GLY A 4 -44.19 12.73 32.68
N PRO A 5 -43.13 12.66 33.49
CA PRO A 5 -41.78 12.41 32.99
C PRO A 5 -41.61 10.92 32.61
N TYR A 6 -41.30 10.66 31.34
CA TYR A 6 -40.87 9.34 30.87
C TYR A 6 -39.35 9.29 30.74
N LYS A 7 -38.73 8.26 31.33
CA LYS A 7 -37.29 7.98 31.28
C LYS A 7 -37.01 7.10 30.05
N LEU A 8 -36.28 7.62 29.07
CA LEU A 8 -35.85 6.86 27.88
C LEU A 8 -34.75 5.86 28.26
N ILE A 9 -35.08 4.57 28.23
CA ILE A 9 -34.10 3.49 28.34
C ILE A 9 -33.71 3.09 26.91
N ARG A 10 -32.46 3.34 26.52
CA ARG A 10 -31.89 2.77 25.29
C ARG A 10 -31.33 1.38 25.61
N ARG A 11 -31.95 0.33 25.07
CA ARG A 11 -31.27 -0.93 24.77
C ARG A 11 -31.19 -1.01 23.26
N CYS A 12 -29.97 -0.95 22.73
CA CYS A 12 -29.72 -1.02 21.30
C CYS A 12 -30.18 -2.41 20.79
N GLU A 13 -31.12 -2.44 19.85
CA GLU A 13 -31.31 -3.57 18.95
C GLU A 13 -31.01 -3.08 17.54
N VAL A 14 -29.83 -3.42 17.03
CA VAL A 14 -29.62 -3.47 15.58
C VAL A 14 -29.10 -4.87 15.27
N THR A 15 -30.03 -5.76 14.93
CA THR A 15 -29.72 -7.01 14.25
C THR A 15 -30.47 -6.97 12.93
N ALA A 16 -29.81 -6.46 11.89
CA ALA A 16 -30.33 -6.54 10.53
C ALA A 16 -29.44 -7.49 9.73
N ILE A 17 -29.87 -8.74 9.58
CA ILE A 17 -29.51 -9.59 8.44
C ILE A 17 -30.79 -10.23 7.92
N LEU A 18 -31.23 -9.76 6.76
CA LEU A 18 -32.32 -10.30 5.96
C LEU A 18 -31.88 -11.69 5.44
N ILE A 19 -32.50 -12.78 5.89
CA ILE A 19 -32.33 -14.11 5.30
C ILE A 19 -33.67 -14.59 4.73
N LEU A 20 -33.60 -14.94 3.45
CA LEU A 20 -34.67 -15.33 2.53
C LEU A 20 -35.59 -16.44 3.03
N TYR A 21 -36.82 -16.37 2.52
CA TYR A 21 -37.94 -17.30 2.66
C TYR A 21 -37.59 -18.77 2.36
N GLY A 22 -38.14 -19.67 3.19
CA GLY A 22 -38.64 -20.99 2.78
C GLY A 22 -37.75 -22.20 3.06
N LEU A 23 -37.99 -22.91 4.17
CA LEU A 23 -37.99 -24.39 4.31
C LEU A 23 -38.30 -24.79 5.79
N PRO A 24 -38.99 -25.93 6.03
CA PRO A 24 -39.67 -26.21 7.30
C PRO A 24 -38.74 -26.64 8.45
N ARG A 25 -39.22 -26.28 9.64
CA ARG A 25 -38.61 -26.30 10.98
C ARG A 25 -38.23 -27.71 11.46
N LEU A 26 -36.93 -27.93 11.74
CA LEU A 26 -36.36 -28.72 12.86
C LEU A 26 -34.84 -28.98 12.69
N LEU A 27 -34.31 -28.87 11.46
CA LEU A 27 -32.85 -28.84 11.15
C LEU A 27 -32.30 -27.40 11.03
N THR A 28 -33.18 -26.40 11.13
CA THR A 28 -32.88 -25.00 10.83
C THR A 28 -31.98 -24.36 11.88
N GLY A 29 -32.08 -24.76 13.16
CA GLY A 29 -31.27 -24.17 14.23
C GLY A 29 -29.79 -24.55 14.17
N SER A 30 -29.48 -25.81 13.87
CA SER A 30 -28.11 -26.29 13.69
C SER A 30 -27.50 -25.80 12.38
N ILE A 31 -28.27 -25.71 11.29
CA ILE A 31 -27.80 -25.14 10.02
C ILE A 31 -27.61 -23.61 10.14
N LEU A 32 -28.54 -22.88 10.77
CA LEU A 32 -28.34 -21.45 11.07
C LEU A 32 -27.16 -21.23 12.00
N ALA A 33 -27.03 -22.01 13.07
CA ALA A 33 -25.87 -21.91 13.95
C ALA A 33 -24.58 -22.24 13.21
N HIS A 34 -24.57 -23.24 12.32
CA HIS A 34 -23.42 -23.60 11.49
C HIS A 34 -23.07 -22.48 10.49
N GLU A 35 -24.03 -21.93 9.76
CA GLU A 35 -23.84 -20.81 8.83
C GLU A 35 -23.47 -19.51 9.57
N MET A 36 -24.04 -19.25 10.75
CA MET A 36 -23.68 -18.12 11.61
C MET A 36 -22.30 -18.31 12.23
N VAL A 37 -21.89 -19.54 12.54
CA VAL A 37 -20.53 -19.87 12.99
C VAL A 37 -19.56 -19.77 11.82
N HIS A 38 -19.91 -20.19 10.60
CA HIS A 38 -19.09 -19.94 9.42
C HIS A 38 -19.00 -18.45 9.09
N ALA A 39 -20.08 -17.69 9.21
CA ALA A 39 -20.08 -16.25 9.09
C ALA A 39 -19.23 -15.60 10.21
N TYR A 40 -19.36 -16.05 11.46
CA TYR A 40 -18.59 -15.57 12.60
C TYR A 40 -17.10 -15.91 12.51
N LEU A 41 -16.74 -17.13 12.10
CA LEU A 41 -15.36 -17.56 11.86
C LEU A 41 -14.75 -16.81 10.67
N ARG A 42 -15.52 -16.60 9.58
CA ARG A 42 -15.09 -15.75 8.45
C ARG A 42 -14.91 -14.30 8.89
N LEU A 43 -15.81 -13.75 9.71
CA LEU A 43 -15.67 -12.42 10.29
C LEU A 43 -14.47 -12.33 11.24
N THR A 44 -14.13 -13.40 11.97
CA THR A 44 -12.97 -13.41 12.87
C THR A 44 -11.67 -13.32 12.08
N ALA A 45 -11.54 -14.08 10.99
CA ALA A 45 -10.40 -13.97 10.07
C ALA A 45 -10.34 -12.58 9.40
N CYS A 46 -11.49 -12.02 8.99
CA CYS A 46 -11.55 -10.67 8.46
C CYS A 46 -11.11 -9.62 9.49
N CYS A 47 -11.59 -9.70 10.74
CA CYS A 47 -11.19 -8.81 11.82
C CYS A 47 -9.69 -8.92 12.11
N GLN A 48 -9.15 -10.13 12.21
CA GLN A 48 -7.71 -10.33 12.38
C GLN A 48 -6.89 -9.74 11.24
N ALA A 49 -7.33 -9.90 10.00
CA ALA A 49 -6.66 -9.30 8.85
C ALA A 49 -6.70 -7.75 8.91
N LEU A 50 -7.84 -7.17 9.29
CA LEU A 50 -7.98 -5.72 9.48
C LEU A 50 -7.10 -5.21 10.62
N ASP A 51 -7.00 -5.96 11.72
CA ASP A 51 -6.14 -5.63 12.86
C ASP A 51 -4.67 -5.65 12.44
N ILE A 52 -4.23 -6.65 11.66
CA ILE A 52 -2.86 -6.72 11.13
C ILE A 52 -2.59 -5.52 10.22
N LEU A 53 -3.48 -5.23 9.27
CA LEU A 53 -3.35 -4.08 8.37
C LEU A 53 -3.30 -2.76 9.15
N GLY A 54 -4.15 -2.61 10.17
CA GLY A 54 -4.21 -1.43 11.02
C GLY A 54 -3.04 -1.29 11.99
N SER A 55 -2.39 -2.40 12.36
CA SER A 55 -1.23 -2.40 13.28
C SER A 55 0.08 -1.99 12.60
N THR A 56 0.10 -1.82 11.29
CA THR A 56 1.31 -1.43 10.56
C THR A 56 1.55 0.06 10.73
N LYS A 57 2.67 0.42 11.38
CA LYS A 57 3.05 1.81 11.64
C LYS A 57 3.72 2.43 10.41
N TRP A 58 3.19 3.56 9.95
CA TRP A 58 3.69 4.35 8.82
C TRP A 58 4.30 5.65 9.30
N ARG A 59 5.17 6.26 8.50
CA ARG A 59 5.64 7.63 8.69
C ARG A 59 5.79 8.34 7.35
N VAL A 60 5.96 9.66 7.39
CA VAL A 60 6.30 10.45 6.20
C VAL A 60 7.77 10.24 5.85
N ASN A 61 8.05 9.86 4.59
CA ASN A 61 9.40 9.92 4.03
C ASN A 61 9.77 11.40 3.86
N ARG A 62 10.55 11.92 4.81
CA ARG A 62 10.91 13.33 4.87
C ARG A 62 11.71 13.78 3.65
N ARG A 63 12.59 12.92 3.11
CA ARG A 63 13.42 13.26 1.95
C ARG A 63 12.57 13.48 0.70
N VAL A 64 11.63 12.57 0.42
CA VAL A 64 10.71 12.72 -0.72
C VAL A 64 9.76 13.90 -0.48
N HIS A 65 9.27 14.07 0.75
CA HIS A 65 8.42 15.22 1.11
C HIS A 65 9.13 16.56 0.90
N ASP A 66 10.42 16.67 1.23
CA ASP A 66 11.19 17.90 1.06
C ASP A 66 11.39 18.23 -0.44
N VAL A 67 11.56 17.22 -1.29
CA VAL A 67 11.58 17.37 -2.75
C VAL A 67 10.23 17.89 -3.26
N VAL A 68 9.12 17.32 -2.76
CA VAL A 68 7.77 17.75 -3.11
C VAL A 68 7.54 19.22 -2.73
N GLU A 69 7.90 19.62 -1.51
CA GLU A 69 7.80 21.01 -1.06
C GLU A 69 8.67 21.95 -1.89
N THR A 70 9.87 21.51 -2.27
CA THR A 70 10.77 22.29 -3.14
C THR A 70 10.15 22.53 -4.52
N ILE A 71 9.65 21.47 -5.17
CA ILE A 71 8.97 21.55 -6.47
C ILE A 71 7.74 22.47 -6.38
N TRP A 72 6.97 22.37 -5.29
CA TRP A 72 5.80 23.21 -5.06
C TRP A 72 6.17 24.69 -4.91
N SER A 73 7.20 24.99 -4.12
CA SER A 73 7.69 26.36 -3.90
C SER A 73 8.20 27.02 -5.19
N GLN A 74 8.64 26.23 -6.16
CA GLN A 74 9.13 26.68 -7.47
C GLN A 74 8.02 26.86 -8.51
N GLY A 75 6.75 26.69 -8.12
CA GLY A 75 5.59 26.96 -8.98
C GLY A 75 4.86 25.72 -9.49
N GLY A 76 5.37 24.51 -9.22
CA GLY A 76 4.76 23.24 -9.61
C GLY A 76 4.76 23.02 -11.13
N ASP A 77 5.38 21.93 -11.60
CA ASP A 77 5.29 21.43 -12.99
C ASP A 77 6.03 20.09 -13.14
N ILE A 78 6.94 19.80 -12.21
CA ILE A 78 7.71 18.57 -12.21
C ILE A 78 6.84 17.40 -11.72
N ALA A 79 6.85 16.30 -12.47
CA ALA A 79 6.17 15.03 -12.14
C ALA A 79 4.64 15.11 -11.94
N GLY A 80 3.97 16.11 -12.53
CA GLY A 80 2.49 16.19 -12.57
C GLY A 80 1.82 16.39 -11.20
N LEU A 81 2.47 17.10 -10.28
CA LEU A 81 2.01 17.27 -8.90
C LEU A 81 0.67 18.05 -8.80
N VAL A 82 -0.29 17.53 -8.01
CA VAL A 82 -1.57 18.18 -7.67
C VAL A 82 -1.65 18.38 -6.14
N ASP A 83 -2.48 19.33 -5.68
CA ASP A 83 -2.57 19.95 -4.33
C ASP A 83 -2.92 18.99 -3.15
N GLU A 84 -2.15 17.91 -2.93
CA GLU A 84 -2.34 16.90 -1.86
C GLU A 84 -1.38 17.07 -0.65
N ALA A 85 -0.45 18.02 -0.66
CA ALA A 85 0.65 18.14 0.30
C ALA A 85 0.26 18.52 1.75
N ASN A 86 -0.95 19.06 1.97
CA ASN A 86 -1.30 19.67 3.25
C ASN A 86 -1.41 18.70 4.45
N VAL A 87 -1.78 17.43 4.22
CA VAL A 87 -1.87 16.44 5.30
C VAL A 87 -0.49 15.87 5.63
N ALA A 88 0.34 15.61 4.63
CA ALA A 88 1.70 15.11 4.83
C ALA A 88 2.55 16.10 5.64
N ARG A 89 2.43 17.40 5.35
CA ARG A 89 3.10 18.47 6.12
C ARG A 89 2.76 18.47 7.61
N LYS A 90 1.50 18.19 7.97
CA LYS A 90 1.07 18.09 9.39
C LYS A 90 1.61 16.85 10.08
N MET A 91 1.73 15.74 9.33
CA MET A 91 2.17 14.45 9.87
C MET A 91 3.68 14.25 9.82
N ARG A 92 4.44 15.18 9.23
CA ARG A 92 5.89 15.07 8.98
C ARG A 92 6.73 14.90 10.25
N GLU A 93 6.34 15.60 11.32
CA GLU A 93 7.06 15.59 12.60
C GLU A 93 6.63 14.46 13.53
N GLU A 94 5.57 13.73 13.19
CA GLU A 94 5.12 12.57 13.97
C GLU A 94 6.08 11.39 13.78
N ASP A 95 6.39 10.67 14.86
CA ASP A 95 7.22 9.45 14.82
C ASP A 95 6.57 8.31 14.02
N GLY A 96 5.26 8.41 13.79
CA GLY A 96 4.50 7.58 12.88
C GLY A 96 3.04 7.44 13.28
N PHE A 97 2.22 6.99 12.35
CA PHE A 97 0.77 6.90 12.45
C PHE A 97 0.26 5.57 11.87
N TYR A 98 -1.00 5.27 12.13
CA TYR A 98 -1.66 4.01 11.75
C TYR A 98 -2.87 4.29 10.87
N TYR A 99 -3.15 3.38 9.93
CA TYR A 99 -4.34 3.44 9.09
C TYR A 99 -5.34 2.38 9.52
N PRO A 100 -6.41 2.72 10.24
CA PRO A 100 -7.47 1.75 10.49
C PRO A 100 -8.23 1.49 9.18
N HIS A 101 -8.52 0.21 8.90
CA HIS A 101 -9.12 -0.23 7.64
C HIS A 101 -10.59 -0.62 7.83
N ASN A 102 -11.39 -0.40 6.80
CA ASN A 102 -12.77 -0.87 6.69
C ASN A 102 -12.91 -1.77 5.45
N LEU A 103 -14.00 -2.55 5.36
CA LEU A 103 -14.30 -3.39 4.20
C LEU A 103 -15.43 -2.78 3.37
N ASP A 104 -15.29 -2.82 2.05
CA ASP A 104 -16.42 -2.55 1.14
C ASP A 104 -17.39 -3.76 1.05
N PHE A 105 -18.50 -3.60 0.33
CA PHE A 105 -19.51 -4.66 0.19
C PHE A 105 -19.00 -5.93 -0.52
N ARG A 106 -17.83 -5.87 -1.17
CA ARG A 106 -17.16 -7.00 -1.82
C ARG A 106 -16.02 -7.56 -0.98
N GLY A 107 -15.80 -7.04 0.23
CA GLY A 107 -14.75 -7.48 1.16
C GLY A 107 -13.35 -6.93 0.87
N ARG A 108 -13.21 -5.84 0.08
CA ARG A 108 -11.91 -5.18 -0.10
C ARG A 108 -11.61 -4.27 1.09
N ALA A 109 -10.41 -4.37 1.64
CA ALA A 109 -9.92 -3.49 2.69
C ALA A 109 -9.54 -2.11 2.13
N CYS A 110 -10.03 -1.05 2.77
CA CYS A 110 -9.75 0.34 2.43
C CYS A 110 -9.41 1.13 3.71
N PRO A 111 -8.35 1.95 3.72
CA PRO A 111 -8.10 2.90 4.80
C PRO A 111 -9.31 3.81 5.02
N MET A 112 -9.65 4.08 6.28
CA MET A 112 -10.73 5.01 6.58
C MET A 112 -10.35 6.48 6.33
N HIS A 113 -9.06 6.81 6.27
CA HIS A 113 -8.60 8.16 6.00
C HIS A 113 -8.44 8.41 4.48
N PRO A 114 -9.14 9.39 3.89
CA PRO A 114 -9.21 9.53 2.43
C PRO A 114 -8.11 10.41 1.81
N HIS A 115 -7.39 11.22 2.58
CA HIS A 115 -6.49 12.25 2.03
C HIS A 115 -5.05 11.75 1.83
N LEU A 116 -4.35 11.43 2.92
CA LEU A 116 -3.03 10.79 2.85
C LEU A 116 -3.20 9.31 3.17
N CYS A 117 -3.02 8.43 2.19
CA CYS A 117 -3.04 6.99 2.42
C CYS A 117 -2.21 6.23 1.39
N HIS A 118 -1.75 5.03 1.77
CA HIS A 118 -0.92 4.18 0.90
C HIS A 118 -1.68 3.57 -0.30
N LEU A 119 -3.01 3.74 -0.36
CA LEU A 119 -3.82 3.42 -1.55
C LEU A 119 -4.09 4.63 -2.45
N GLY A 120 -3.58 5.81 -2.06
CA GLY A 120 -3.80 7.07 -2.77
C GLY A 120 -2.99 7.20 -4.07
N SER A 121 -2.79 8.46 -4.48
CA SER A 121 -2.00 8.85 -5.65
C SER A 121 -0.54 8.35 -5.59
N TYR A 122 0.17 8.43 -6.71
CA TYR A 122 1.61 8.13 -6.78
C TYR A 122 2.42 8.99 -5.78
N LEU A 123 2.02 10.25 -5.60
CA LEU A 123 2.58 11.15 -4.60
C LEU A 123 2.38 10.59 -3.19
N CYS A 124 1.14 10.28 -2.81
CA CYS A 124 0.81 9.72 -1.50
C CYS A 124 1.62 8.45 -1.18
N ARG A 125 1.85 7.59 -2.17
CA ARG A 125 2.65 6.36 -1.99
C ARG A 125 4.15 6.64 -1.90
N GLY A 126 4.68 7.63 -2.62
CA GLY A 126 6.09 8.00 -2.56
C GLY A 126 6.49 8.70 -1.26
N VAL A 127 5.57 9.47 -0.66
CA VAL A 127 5.83 10.18 0.61
C VAL A 127 5.59 9.31 1.86
N LEU A 128 5.14 8.07 1.71
CA LEU A 128 4.87 7.15 2.82
C LEU A 128 5.88 6.00 2.86
N GLU A 129 6.37 5.70 4.06
CA GLU A 129 7.24 4.56 4.32
C GLU A 129 6.91 3.92 5.67
N TYR A 130 7.43 2.72 5.92
CA TYR A 130 7.24 2.08 7.23
C TYR A 130 7.99 2.84 8.30
N ALA A 131 7.36 3.07 9.45
CA ALA A 131 8.04 3.69 10.59
C ALA A 131 9.14 2.78 11.15
N GLU A 132 8.92 1.46 11.09
CA GLU A 132 9.86 0.43 11.50
C GLU A 132 10.60 -0.12 10.29
N GLY A 133 11.91 0.14 10.23
CA GLY A 133 12.77 -0.35 9.15
C GLY A 133 13.27 -1.76 9.42
N ARG A 134 13.69 -2.46 8.36
CA ARG A 134 14.30 -3.79 8.45
C ARG A 134 15.61 -3.85 7.68
N PRO A 135 16.62 -4.61 8.17
CA PRO A 135 17.84 -4.83 7.42
C PRO A 135 17.53 -5.56 6.11
N LEU A 136 18.10 -5.09 5.00
CA LEU A 136 17.81 -5.64 3.67
C LEU A 136 18.19 -7.12 3.55
N GLY A 137 19.33 -7.52 4.12
CA GLY A 137 19.91 -8.83 3.88
C GLY A 137 20.26 -9.06 2.40
N LYS A 138 20.68 -10.30 2.07
CA LYS A 138 21.09 -10.65 0.70
C LYS A 138 19.96 -10.50 -0.31
N TYR A 139 18.75 -10.93 0.06
CA TYR A 139 17.59 -10.93 -0.84
C TYR A 139 16.88 -9.58 -0.88
N GLY A 140 16.82 -8.84 0.23
CA GLY A 140 16.15 -7.53 0.24
C GLY A 140 16.85 -6.52 -0.65
N LEU A 141 18.19 -6.53 -0.74
CA LEU A 141 18.90 -5.67 -1.68
C LEU A 141 18.55 -5.99 -3.15
N CYS A 142 18.40 -7.27 -3.48
CA CYS A 142 17.95 -7.71 -4.80
C CYS A 142 16.52 -7.23 -5.08
N TRP A 143 15.62 -7.42 -4.12
CA TRP A 143 14.23 -6.98 -4.22
C TRP A 143 14.07 -5.46 -4.29
N LEU A 144 14.94 -4.70 -3.64
CA LEU A 144 14.97 -3.24 -3.74
C LEU A 144 15.32 -2.79 -5.16
N LYS A 145 16.30 -3.43 -5.81
CA LYS A 145 16.63 -3.18 -7.22
C LYS A 145 15.47 -3.55 -8.14
N ILE A 146 14.87 -4.74 -7.96
CA ILE A 146 13.68 -5.16 -8.73
C ILE A 146 12.52 -4.17 -8.54
N HIS A 147 12.31 -3.69 -7.32
CA HIS A 147 11.28 -2.69 -7.03
C HIS A 147 11.51 -1.39 -7.78
N LEU A 148 12.73 -0.86 -7.76
CA LEU A 148 13.10 0.33 -8.51
C LEU A 148 12.80 0.15 -10.01
N ALA A 149 13.22 -0.97 -10.59
CA ALA A 149 12.96 -1.30 -11.99
C ALA A 149 11.45 -1.38 -12.30
N ASN A 150 10.65 -1.99 -11.41
CA ASN A 150 9.20 -2.04 -11.56
C ASN A 150 8.55 -0.66 -11.49
N LYS A 151 9.05 0.23 -10.61
CA LYS A 151 8.52 1.58 -10.44
C LYS A 151 8.93 2.53 -11.57
N TYR A 152 10.07 2.25 -12.21
CA TYR A 152 10.47 2.96 -13.41
C TYR A 152 9.48 2.72 -14.57
N GLY A 153 9.00 1.48 -14.74
CA GLY A 153 8.00 1.15 -15.76
C GLY A 153 8.56 1.18 -17.19
N GLY A 154 7.75 1.51 -18.19
CA GLY A 154 8.19 1.66 -19.58
C GLY A 154 8.54 0.33 -20.26
N GLY A 155 7.98 -0.79 -19.79
CA GLY A 155 8.28 -2.14 -20.26
C GLY A 155 9.41 -2.82 -19.48
N ILE A 156 10.12 -2.10 -18.61
CA ILE A 156 11.16 -2.67 -17.73
C ILE A 156 10.54 -3.62 -16.69
N GLU A 157 9.33 -3.31 -16.23
CA GLU A 157 8.55 -4.13 -15.31
C GLU A 157 8.20 -5.52 -15.87
N LYS A 158 8.24 -5.70 -17.19
CA LYS A 158 7.98 -6.96 -17.90
C LYS A 158 9.24 -7.81 -18.10
N LEU A 159 10.42 -7.27 -17.85
CA LEU A 159 11.67 -8.02 -17.98
C LEU A 159 11.75 -9.15 -16.94
N SER A 160 12.63 -10.12 -17.19
CA SER A 160 13.00 -11.11 -16.17
C SER A 160 13.63 -10.42 -14.95
N HIS A 161 13.67 -11.11 -13.81
CA HIS A 161 14.37 -10.61 -12.62
C HIS A 161 15.82 -10.22 -12.94
N GLU A 162 16.54 -11.04 -13.71
CA GLU A 162 17.91 -10.73 -14.14
C GLU A 162 17.98 -9.49 -15.04
N GLY A 163 17.03 -9.32 -15.96
CA GLY A 163 16.94 -8.14 -16.82
C GLY A 163 16.69 -6.86 -16.02
N LYS A 164 15.81 -6.92 -15.00
CA LYS A 164 15.56 -5.81 -14.08
C LYS A 164 16.80 -5.44 -13.28
N LEU A 165 17.54 -6.43 -12.77
CA LEU A 165 18.78 -6.18 -12.06
C LEU A 165 19.81 -5.52 -12.98
N ALA A 166 20.01 -6.05 -14.19
CA ALA A 166 20.94 -5.48 -15.15
C ALA A 166 20.59 -4.04 -15.54
N PHE A 167 19.30 -3.72 -15.70
CA PHE A 167 18.84 -2.35 -15.93
C PHE A 167 19.29 -1.40 -14.79
N VAL A 168 19.09 -1.82 -13.54
CA VAL A 168 19.48 -1.02 -12.36
C VAL A 168 20.99 -0.85 -12.25
N GLU A 169 21.77 -1.90 -12.50
CA GLU A 169 23.24 -1.81 -12.48
C GLU A 169 23.78 -0.83 -13.54
N ASN A 170 23.16 -0.80 -14.72
CA ASN A 170 23.57 0.12 -15.79
C ASN A 170 23.26 1.58 -15.43
N GLN A 171 22.19 1.82 -14.66
CA GLN A 171 21.67 3.16 -14.33
C GLN A 171 22.13 3.68 -12.97
N LEU A 172 23.14 3.06 -12.35
CA LEU A 172 23.63 3.46 -11.03
C LEU A 172 24.02 4.95 -10.95
N PHE A 173 24.58 5.52 -12.02
CA PHE A 173 24.92 6.94 -12.06
C PHE A 173 23.68 7.83 -11.87
N ASP A 174 22.64 7.60 -12.67
CA ASP A 174 21.39 8.36 -12.62
C ASP A 174 20.63 8.14 -11.31
N ILE A 175 20.73 6.94 -10.73
CA ILE A 175 20.16 6.61 -9.42
C ILE A 175 20.86 7.42 -8.32
N PHE A 176 22.19 7.46 -8.32
CA PHE A 176 22.96 8.22 -7.35
C PHE A 176 22.76 9.73 -7.50
N ASP A 177 22.63 10.22 -8.73
CA ASP A 177 22.31 11.63 -9.00
C ASP A 177 20.89 11.97 -8.53
N SER A 178 19.89 11.17 -8.89
CA SER A 178 18.49 11.36 -8.45
C SER A 178 18.36 11.37 -6.92
N ALA A 179 19.16 10.56 -6.21
CA ALA A 179 19.16 10.52 -4.76
C ALA A 179 19.83 11.72 -4.09
N ALA A 180 20.82 12.34 -4.76
CA ALA A 180 21.63 13.44 -4.23
C ALA A 180 21.11 14.81 -4.65
N ASN A 181 20.72 14.96 -5.92
CA ASN A 181 20.26 16.19 -6.56
C ASN A 181 18.89 15.97 -7.23
N PRO A 182 17.83 15.68 -6.45
CA PRO A 182 16.53 15.26 -6.98
C PRO A 182 15.82 16.32 -7.84
N VAL A 183 16.13 17.61 -7.66
CA VAL A 183 15.49 18.74 -8.38
C VAL A 183 16.45 19.42 -9.35
N ASP A 184 17.71 19.61 -8.95
CA ASP A 184 18.71 20.36 -9.73
C ASP A 184 19.64 19.46 -10.59
N GLY A 185 19.50 18.14 -10.47
CA GLY A 185 20.30 17.15 -11.22
C GLY A 185 19.72 16.81 -12.59
N ASN A 186 20.02 15.60 -13.06
CA ASN A 186 19.50 15.05 -14.32
C ASN A 186 18.01 14.69 -14.24
N CYS A 187 17.44 14.66 -13.03
CA CYS A 187 16.02 14.37 -12.78
C CYS A 187 15.54 13.06 -13.44
N TRP A 188 16.41 12.06 -13.57
CA TRP A 188 16.10 10.80 -14.27
C TRP A 188 14.84 10.11 -13.75
N TRP A 189 14.61 10.17 -12.43
CA TRP A 189 13.44 9.62 -11.76
C TRP A 189 12.09 10.18 -12.26
N THR A 190 12.06 11.37 -12.89
CA THR A 190 10.81 11.94 -13.43
C THR A 190 10.34 11.24 -14.71
N ASN A 191 11.21 10.47 -15.37
CA ASN A 191 10.86 9.68 -16.55
C ASN A 191 10.15 8.37 -16.20
N ALA A 192 10.08 8.03 -14.91
CA ALA A 192 9.39 6.84 -14.43
C ALA A 192 7.87 6.98 -14.56
N GLU A 193 7.18 5.85 -14.72
CA GLU A 193 5.71 5.82 -14.64
C GLU A 193 5.18 6.15 -13.23
N ASP A 194 5.99 5.88 -12.20
CA ASP A 194 5.69 6.17 -10.79
C ASP A 194 6.84 6.99 -10.15
N PRO A 195 6.96 8.30 -10.47
CA PRO A 195 8.16 9.09 -10.19
C PRO A 195 8.55 9.13 -8.72
N PHE A 196 7.61 9.42 -7.81
CA PHE A 196 7.94 9.61 -6.39
C PHE A 196 8.31 8.31 -5.69
N GLN A 197 7.72 7.17 -6.07
CA GLN A 197 8.18 5.87 -5.56
C GLN A 197 9.52 5.46 -6.19
N CYS A 198 9.76 5.78 -7.47
CA CYS A 198 11.06 5.58 -8.10
C CYS A 198 12.15 6.39 -7.38
N LEU A 199 11.88 7.66 -7.06
CA LEU A 199 12.78 8.52 -6.31
C LEU A 199 13.05 7.98 -4.89
N ALA A 200 12.01 7.57 -4.17
CA ALA A 200 12.14 6.95 -2.86
C ALA A 200 13.07 5.70 -2.91
N ALA A 201 12.90 4.86 -3.95
CA ALA A 201 13.75 3.70 -4.19
C ALA A 201 15.19 4.09 -4.56
N CYS A 202 15.39 5.17 -5.34
CA CYS A 202 16.73 5.68 -5.66
C CYS A 202 17.48 6.12 -4.39
N MET A 203 16.78 6.84 -3.50
CA MET A 203 17.32 7.30 -2.23
C MET A 203 17.72 6.12 -1.32
N ASP A 204 16.82 5.16 -1.13
CA ASP A 204 17.03 4.00 -0.27
C ASP A 204 18.15 3.07 -0.80
N LEU A 205 18.17 2.83 -2.13
CA LEU A 205 19.22 2.03 -2.76
C LEU A 205 20.58 2.74 -2.69
N SER A 206 20.61 4.06 -2.85
CA SER A 206 21.85 4.85 -2.76
C SER A 206 22.45 4.78 -1.36
N ASP A 207 21.62 4.92 -0.32
CA ASP A 207 22.05 4.81 1.07
C ASP A 207 22.59 3.40 1.35
N ALA A 208 21.89 2.36 0.88
CA ALA A 208 22.33 0.98 1.04
C ALA A 208 23.68 0.71 0.37
N LEU A 209 23.86 1.13 -0.89
CA LEU A 209 25.10 0.88 -1.65
C LEU A 209 26.29 1.71 -1.16
N ARG A 210 26.06 2.89 -0.58
CA ARG A 210 27.10 3.73 0.04
C ARG A 210 27.48 3.26 1.43
N SER A 211 26.65 2.43 2.07
CA SER A 211 26.96 1.89 3.40
C SER A 211 28.13 0.89 3.34
N PRO A 212 28.91 0.75 4.43
CA PRO A 212 29.99 -0.26 4.50
C PRO A 212 29.50 -1.71 4.33
N SER A 213 28.21 -1.95 4.61
CA SER A 213 27.59 -3.27 4.45
C SER A 213 26.16 -3.12 3.90
N PRO A 214 25.97 -3.16 2.57
CA PRO A 214 24.65 -2.98 1.96
C PRO A 214 23.58 -3.95 2.46
N TYR A 215 23.97 -5.15 2.90
CA TYR A 215 23.05 -6.15 3.46
C TYR A 215 22.55 -5.83 4.87
N HIS A 216 23.25 -4.96 5.60
CA HIS A 216 22.83 -4.52 6.94
C HIS A 216 22.20 -3.14 6.94
N ALA A 217 22.16 -2.47 5.78
CA ALA A 217 21.42 -1.23 5.62
C ALA A 217 19.94 -1.46 5.96
N VAL A 218 19.40 -0.57 6.79
CA VAL A 218 18.01 -0.61 7.23
C VAL A 218 17.17 0.16 6.23
N SER A 219 16.26 -0.54 5.57
CA SER A 219 15.29 0.06 4.66
C SER A 219 13.93 0.19 5.33
N HIS A 220 13.26 1.29 5.04
CA HIS A 220 11.89 1.57 5.46
C HIS A 220 10.89 1.44 4.29
N LEU A 221 11.39 1.19 3.08
CA LEU A 221 10.60 1.29 1.87
C LEU A 221 9.68 0.07 1.70
N PRO A 222 8.37 0.26 1.43
CA PRO A 222 7.49 -0.83 1.08
C PRO A 222 7.81 -1.40 -0.31
N ILE A 223 8.21 -2.66 -0.37
CA ILE A 223 8.47 -3.37 -1.63
C ILE A 223 7.16 -3.97 -2.16
N HIS A 224 6.61 -3.35 -3.21
CA HIS A 224 5.37 -3.79 -3.85
C HIS A 224 5.56 -5.06 -4.70
N GLN A 225 4.61 -6.00 -4.56
CA GLN A 225 4.43 -7.18 -5.41
C GLN A 225 2.96 -7.21 -5.83
N ASP A 226 2.70 -7.36 -7.12
CA ASP A 226 1.34 -7.48 -7.66
C ASP A 226 1.30 -8.51 -8.78
N GLY A 227 0.16 -9.17 -8.92
CA GLY A 227 -0.09 -10.11 -10.00
C GLY A 227 -0.71 -9.41 -11.20
N SER A 228 -0.16 -9.69 -12.40
CA SER A 228 -0.75 -9.24 -13.66
C SER A 228 -2.17 -9.80 -13.81
N CYS A 229 -3.17 -8.92 -13.71
CA CYS A 229 -4.59 -9.27 -13.82
C CYS A 229 -5.04 -10.38 -12.83
N ASN A 230 -4.95 -10.10 -11.52
CA ASN A 230 -5.40 -11.01 -10.45
C ASN A 230 -6.78 -11.65 -10.70
N GLY A 231 -7.71 -10.94 -11.34
CA GLY A 231 -9.03 -11.48 -11.72
C GLY A 231 -8.95 -12.68 -12.68
N LEU A 232 -8.16 -12.58 -13.76
CA LEU A 232 -7.96 -13.70 -14.70
C LEU A 232 -7.21 -14.86 -14.05
N GLN A 233 -6.27 -14.57 -13.16
CA GLN A 233 -5.55 -15.62 -12.41
C GLN A 233 -6.51 -16.45 -11.56
N HIS A 234 -7.49 -15.81 -10.89
CA HIS A 234 -8.54 -16.52 -10.18
C HIS A 234 -9.42 -17.34 -11.12
N TYR A 235 -9.80 -16.82 -12.29
CA TYR A 235 -10.55 -17.59 -13.29
C TYR A 235 -9.78 -18.81 -13.79
N ALA A 236 -8.49 -18.65 -14.12
CA ALA A 236 -7.64 -19.75 -14.56
C ALA A 236 -7.52 -20.83 -13.48
N ALA A 237 -7.35 -20.44 -12.21
CA ALA A 237 -7.30 -21.38 -11.09
C ALA A 237 -8.62 -22.13 -10.87
N LEU A 238 -9.76 -21.42 -10.94
CA LEU A 238 -11.09 -22.01 -10.79
C LEU A 238 -11.43 -22.97 -11.94
N GLY A 239 -11.12 -22.57 -13.17
CA GLY A 239 -11.34 -23.39 -14.37
C GLY A 239 -10.28 -24.48 -14.58
N ARG A 240 -9.17 -24.44 -13.83
CA ARG A 240 -7.96 -25.25 -14.06
C ARG A 240 -7.47 -25.14 -15.51
N ASP A 241 -7.58 -23.94 -16.06
CA ASP A 241 -7.25 -23.65 -17.45
C ASP A 241 -5.76 -23.34 -17.58
N TYR A 242 -4.98 -24.34 -17.99
CA TYR A 242 -3.55 -24.22 -18.18
C TYR A 242 -3.15 -23.27 -19.32
N GLY A 243 -4.07 -22.96 -20.26
CA GLY A 243 -3.80 -22.01 -21.35
C GLY A 243 -3.77 -20.55 -20.89
N LEU A 244 -4.50 -20.23 -19.81
CA LEU A 244 -4.59 -18.88 -19.24
C LEU A 244 -3.55 -18.59 -18.14
N VAL A 245 -2.81 -19.60 -17.65
CA VAL A 245 -1.88 -19.47 -16.52
C VAL A 245 -0.56 -18.76 -16.91
N GLY A 246 -0.33 -18.44 -18.19
CA GLY A 246 0.92 -17.83 -18.65
C GLY A 246 0.78 -16.72 -19.69
N SER A 247 -0.41 -16.16 -19.88
CA SER A 247 -0.68 -15.04 -20.80
C SER A 247 -0.51 -13.68 -20.14
#